data_AF-A0A3M0ZEU9-F1
#
_entry.id   AF-A0A3M0ZEU9-F1
#
_cell.length_a   1.000
_cell.length_b   1.000
_cell.length_c   1.000
_cell.angle_alpha   90.00
_cell.angle_beta   90.00
_cell.angle_gamma   90.00
#
_symmetry.space_group_name_H-M   'P 1'
#
loop_
_entity.id
_entity.type
_entity.pdbx_description
1 polymer ?
#
loop_
_entity_poly.entity_id
_entity_poly.type
_entity_poly.pdbx_seq_one_letter_code
_entity_poly.pdbx_strand_id
1 'polypeptide(L)'
;PYTTATGICFLIFSSLSQLSLYRRRHPFSEYGAYAWQSEEAFDQFCRKAREAGIVELCPSPPWRIAAPIIDDNSRMVGVLGASLQHTDSPAPEECARLKQIFLQALSQFS
;
A
#
# COMPACT_ATOMS: atom_id res chain seq x y z
N PRO A 1 -4.43 5.27 8.42
CA PRO A 1 -4.73 4.44 7.22
C PRO A 1 -4.04 4.90 5.95
N TYR A 2 -4.07 6.21 5.71
CA TYR A 2 -3.58 6.84 4.49
C TYR A 2 -2.06 7.02 4.44
N THR A 3 -1.32 6.55 5.44
CA THR A 3 0.13 6.78 5.60
C THR A 3 0.95 5.50 5.64
N THR A 4 0.31 4.33 5.76
CA THR A 4 0.97 3.03 5.78
C THR A 4 0.72 2.32 4.46
N ALA A 5 1.75 1.65 3.92
CA ALA A 5 1.60 0.93 2.65
C ALA A 5 0.52 -0.16 2.75
N THR A 6 0.46 -0.87 3.88
CA THR A 6 -0.55 -1.90 4.11
C THR A 6 -1.96 -1.34 4.27
N GLY A 7 -2.13 -0.19 4.93
CA GLY A 7 -3.42 0.47 5.07
C GLY A 7 -3.96 1.00 3.75
N ILE A 8 -3.09 1.58 2.91
CA ILE A 8 -3.46 2.01 1.57
C ILE A 8 -3.74 0.81 0.66
N CYS A 9 -2.95 -0.26 0.75
CA CYS A 9 -3.19 -1.51 0.03
C CYS A 9 -4.58 -2.07 0.37
N PHE A 10 -4.94 -2.09 1.65
CA PHE A 10 -6.28 -2.48 2.06
C PHE A 10 -7.35 -1.59 1.41
N LEU A 11 -7.18 -0.26 1.39
CA LEU A 11 -8.13 0.65 0.76
C LEU A 11 -8.29 0.41 -0.76
N ILE A 12 -7.21 0.06 -1.45
CA ILE A 12 -7.19 -0.10 -2.91
C ILE A 12 -7.84 -1.41 -3.35
N PHE A 13 -7.54 -2.51 -2.63
CA PHE A 13 -7.89 -3.87 -3.05
C PHE A 13 -9.08 -4.48 -2.28
N SER A 14 -9.62 -3.77 -1.27
CA SER A 14 -10.86 -4.18 -0.60
C SER A 14 -12.08 -4.17 -1.51
N SER A 15 -13.06 -4.98 -1.15
CA SER A 15 -14.42 -4.90 -1.72
C SER A 15 -15.07 -3.54 -1.42
N LEU A 16 -16.04 -3.14 -2.25
CA LEU A 16 -16.77 -1.87 -2.08
C LEU A 16 -17.46 -1.74 -0.72
N SER A 17 -17.93 -2.85 -0.15
CA SER A 17 -18.58 -2.87 1.17
C SER A 17 -17.57 -2.61 2.30
N GLN A 18 -16.41 -3.28 2.25
CA GLN A 18 -15.31 -3.06 3.21
C GLN A 18 -14.74 -1.64 3.10
N LEU A 19 -14.54 -1.16 1.86
CA LEU A 19 -14.04 0.20 1.61
C LEU A 19 -15.00 1.26 2.17
N SER A 20 -16.30 1.11 1.93
CA SER A 20 -17.33 2.02 2.45
C SER A 20 -17.35 2.07 3.97
N LEU A 21 -17.31 0.91 4.63
CA LEU A 21 -17.25 0.82 6.09
C LEU A 21 -15.99 1.50 6.63
N TYR A 22 -14.86 1.26 5.97
CA TYR A 22 -13.56 1.75 6.40
C TYR A 22 -13.44 3.27 6.23
N ARG A 23 -13.86 3.83 5.09
CA ARG A 23 -13.88 5.29 4.85
C ARG A 23 -14.85 6.01 5.79
N ARG A 24 -15.97 5.39 6.16
CA ARG A 24 -16.89 5.95 7.16
C ARG A 24 -16.24 6.06 8.55
N ARG A 25 -15.43 5.06 8.93
CA ARG A 25 -14.71 5.05 10.23
C ARG A 25 -13.48 5.96 10.23
N HIS A 26 -12.88 6.17 9.07
CA HIS A 26 -11.67 6.97 8.89
C HIS A 26 -11.82 7.95 7.72
N PRO A 27 -12.58 9.05 7.90
CA PRO A 27 -12.77 10.04 6.83
C PRO A 27 -11.44 10.62 6.33
N PHE A 28 -11.31 10.83 5.02
CA PHE A 28 -10.07 11.35 4.42
C PHE A 28 -9.69 12.73 4.98
N SER A 29 -10.67 13.61 5.17
CA SER A 29 -10.48 14.96 5.70
C SER A 29 -9.79 14.99 7.06
N GLU A 30 -9.99 13.96 7.88
CA GLU A 30 -9.40 13.86 9.23
C GLU A 30 -8.09 13.06 9.24
N TYR A 31 -8.01 11.98 8.47
CA TYR A 31 -6.92 10.99 8.57
C TYR A 31 -5.94 10.99 7.40
N GLY A 32 -6.28 11.63 6.28
CA GLY A 32 -5.50 11.64 5.04
C GLY A 32 -4.99 13.03 4.65
N ALA A 33 -5.72 14.09 4.99
CA ALA A 33 -5.42 15.46 4.56
C ALA A 33 -4.02 15.98 4.97
N TYR A 34 -3.43 15.49 6.05
CA TYR A 34 -2.07 15.90 6.47
C TYR A 34 -0.96 15.20 5.68
N ALA A 35 -1.24 14.04 5.07
CA ALA A 35 -0.26 13.20 4.41
C ALA A 35 -0.28 13.34 2.88
N TRP A 36 -1.40 13.84 2.35
CA TRP A 36 -1.65 13.98 0.93
C TRP A 36 -2.00 15.42 0.62
N GLN A 37 -1.46 15.94 -0.48
CA GLN A 37 -1.72 17.31 -0.91
C GLN A 37 -3.21 17.58 -1.16
N SER A 38 -3.95 16.57 -1.65
CA SER A 38 -5.39 16.59 -1.81
C SER A 38 -5.95 15.16 -1.89
N GLU A 39 -7.27 15.01 -1.82
CA GLU A 39 -7.94 13.72 -2.02
C GLU A 39 -7.75 13.22 -3.45
N GLU A 40 -7.75 14.11 -4.44
CA GLU A 40 -7.50 13.76 -5.84
C GLU A 40 -6.08 13.23 -6.05
N ALA A 41 -5.08 13.79 -5.36
CA ALA A 41 -3.70 13.29 -5.41
C ALA A 41 -3.62 11.87 -4.83
N PHE A 42 -4.34 11.61 -3.73
CA PHE A 42 -4.45 10.27 -3.15
C PHE A 42 -5.17 9.29 -4.09
N ASP A 43 -6.26 9.70 -4.72
CA ASP A 43 -7.00 8.86 -5.67
C ASP A 43 -6.19 8.57 -6.94
N GLN A 44 -5.39 9.52 -7.43
CA GLN A 44 -4.44 9.28 -8.52
C GLN A 44 -3.38 8.25 -8.13
N PHE A 45 -2.82 8.36 -6.92
CA PHE A 45 -1.89 7.36 -6.38
C PHE A 45 -2.55 5.98 -6.32
N CYS A 46 -3.77 5.89 -5.78
CA CYS A 46 -4.51 4.64 -5.65
C CYS A 46 -4.74 3.94 -6.99
N ARG A 47 -5.07 4.70 -8.06
CA ARG A 47 -5.23 4.15 -9.41
C ARG A 47 -3.94 3.52 -9.93
N LYS A 48 -2.83 4.24 -9.85
CA LYS A 48 -1.51 3.74 -10.30
C LYS A 48 -1.08 2.49 -9.53
N ALA A 49 -1.27 2.49 -8.20
CA ALA A 49 -0.95 1.34 -7.37
C ALA A 49 -1.85 0.12 -7.67
N ARG A 50 -3.13 0.35 -8.00
CA ARG A 50 -4.03 -0.72 -8.42
C ARG A 50 -3.59 -1.37 -9.74
N GLU A 51 -3.20 -0.55 -10.71
CA GLU A 51 -2.66 -1.03 -12.00
C GLU A 51 -1.36 -1.82 -11.82
N ALA A 52 -0.50 -1.40 -10.88
CA ALA A 52 0.74 -2.10 -10.56
C ALA A 52 0.54 -3.38 -9.74
N GLY A 53 -0.63 -3.58 -9.12
CA GLY A 53 -0.91 -4.70 -8.21
C GLY A 53 -0.22 -4.59 -6.84
N ILE A 54 0.51 -3.51 -6.58
CA ILE A 54 1.30 -3.29 -5.36
C ILE A 54 1.24 -1.81 -4.95
N VAL A 55 1.46 -1.55 -3.67
CA VAL A 55 1.60 -0.21 -3.09
C VAL A 55 3.05 0.00 -2.71
N GLU A 56 3.68 1.03 -3.28
CA GLU A 56 5.01 1.49 -2.88
C GLU A 56 4.92 2.93 -2.36
N LEU A 57 5.49 3.18 -1.17
CA LEU A 57 5.59 4.50 -0.56
C LEU A 57 7.06 4.86 -0.38
N CYS A 58 7.47 5.96 -1.03
CA CYS A 58 8.83 6.48 -1.01
C CYS A 58 8.96 8.02 -0.75
N PRO A 59 8.04 8.75 -0.09
CA PRO A 59 8.23 10.19 0.09
C PRO A 59 9.19 10.55 1.24
N SER A 60 9.43 9.66 2.20
CA SER A 60 10.38 9.83 3.32
C SER A 60 10.64 8.49 4.02
N PRO A 61 11.75 8.35 4.78
CA PRO A 61 12.04 7.14 5.53
C PRO A 61 10.90 6.73 6.46
N PRO A 62 10.60 5.42 6.61
CA PRO A 62 11.17 4.27 5.87
C PRO A 62 10.49 4.04 4.51
N TRP A 63 11.20 3.36 3.60
CA TRP A 63 10.62 2.88 2.34
C TRP A 63 9.70 1.71 2.66
N ARG A 64 8.50 1.70 2.06
CA ARG A 64 7.48 0.70 2.36
C ARG A 64 6.87 0.15 1.08
N ILE A 65 6.68 -1.16 1.06
CA ILE A 65 5.96 -1.87 0.00
C ILE A 65 4.85 -2.72 0.63
N ALA A 66 3.72 -2.85 -0.06
CA ALA A 66 2.66 -3.77 0.32
C ALA A 66 1.96 -4.34 -0.91
N ALA A 67 1.41 -5.53 -0.77
CA ALA A 67 0.64 -6.20 -1.80
C ALA A 67 -0.53 -6.95 -1.16
N PRO A 68 -1.67 -7.06 -1.87
CA PRO A 68 -2.78 -7.84 -1.38
C PRO A 68 -2.45 -9.33 -1.50
N ILE A 69 -2.93 -10.13 -0.54
CA ILE A 69 -3.03 -11.57 -0.66
C ILE A 69 -4.43 -11.86 -1.15
N ILE A 70 -4.55 -12.49 -2.31
CA ILE A 70 -5.80 -12.72 -3.03
C ILE A 70 -6.10 -14.22 -3.02
N ASP A 71 -7.36 -14.60 -2.74
CA ASP A 71 -7.82 -15.99 -2.87
C ASP A 71 -8.19 -16.34 -4.33
N ASP A 72 -8.51 -17.62 -4.56
CA ASP A 72 -8.95 -18.13 -5.87
C ASP A 72 -10.20 -17.42 -6.43
N ASN A 73 -10.97 -16.73 -5.58
CA ASN A 73 -12.16 -15.98 -5.96
C ASN A 73 -11.88 -14.50 -6.23
N SER A 74 -10.60 -14.11 -6.39
CA SER A 74 -10.17 -12.72 -6.57
C SER A 74 -10.54 -11.82 -5.38
N ARG A 75 -10.64 -12.37 -4.17
CA ARG A 75 -10.94 -11.62 -2.94
C ARG A 75 -9.66 -11.41 -2.14
N MET A 76 -9.46 -10.19 -1.68
CA MET A 76 -8.37 -9.90 -0.75
C MET A 76 -8.66 -10.52 0.62
N VAL A 77 -7.82 -11.48 1.02
CA VAL A 77 -7.87 -12.16 2.34
C VAL A 77 -6.84 -11.63 3.32
N GLY A 78 -5.85 -10.89 2.83
CA GLY A 78 -4.81 -10.29 3.65
C GLY A 78 -3.99 -9.26 2.89
N VAL A 79 -3.00 -8.69 3.59
CA VAL A 79 -2.03 -7.78 3.00
C VAL A 79 -0.65 -8.16 3.54
N LEU A 80 0.29 -8.40 2.65
CA LEU A 80 1.70 -8.54 3.00
C LEU A 80 2.38 -7.18 2.86
N GLY A 81 3.18 -6.80 3.85
CA GLY A 81 3.92 -5.55 3.83
C GLY A 81 5.37 -5.76 4.27
N ALA A 82 6.28 -5.01 3.65
CA ALA A 82 7.67 -4.93 4.06
C ALA A 82 8.10 -3.46 4.15
N SER A 83 9.08 -3.21 5.01
CA SER A 83 9.65 -1.87 5.18
C SER A 83 11.16 -1.94 5.34
N LEU A 84 11.84 -0.98 4.72
CA LEU A 84 13.28 -0.78 4.89
C LEU A 84 13.50 0.50 5.71
N GLN A 85 14.02 0.33 6.93
CA GLN A 85 14.53 1.44 7.71
C GLN A 85 15.83 1.95 7.09
N HIS A 86 15.95 3.28 7.00
CA HIS A 86 17.13 3.96 6.52
C HIS A 86 17.22 5.34 7.20
N THR A 87 18.43 5.80 7.46
CA THR A 87 18.67 7.15 8.01
C THR A 87 18.62 8.23 6.93
N ASP A 88 19.01 7.89 5.69
CA ASP A 88 18.99 8.71 4.48
C ASP A 88 18.32 7.95 3.33
N SER A 89 17.94 8.61 2.22
CA SER A 89 17.32 7.95 1.05
C SER A 89 17.98 6.60 0.73
N PRO A 90 17.23 5.50 0.71
CA PRO A 90 17.80 4.15 0.63
C PRO A 90 18.44 3.97 -0.74
N ALA A 91 19.54 3.22 -0.81
CA ALA A 91 20.19 2.98 -2.08
C ALA A 91 19.22 2.23 -3.01
N PRO A 92 19.13 2.60 -4.31
CA PRO A 92 18.22 1.93 -5.24
C PRO A 92 18.38 0.40 -5.26
N GLU A 93 19.60 -0.09 -5.05
CA GLU A 93 19.93 -1.52 -4.98
C GLU A 93 19.30 -2.21 -3.76
N GLU A 94 19.22 -1.53 -2.60
CA GLU A 94 18.61 -2.09 -1.40
C GLU A 94 17.09 -2.19 -1.55
N CYS A 95 16.46 -1.17 -2.13
CA CYS A 95 15.04 -1.19 -2.48
C CYS A 95 14.74 -2.31 -3.48
N ALA A 96 15.58 -2.46 -4.52
CA ALA A 96 15.42 -3.52 -5.52
C ALA A 96 15.57 -4.91 -4.88
N ARG A 97 16.56 -5.11 -4.00
CA ARG A 97 16.76 -6.37 -3.29
C ARG A 97 15.60 -6.69 -2.35
N LEU A 98 15.12 -5.72 -1.57
CA LEU A 98 13.97 -5.95 -0.69
C LEU A 98 12.71 -6.24 -1.51
N LYS A 99 12.49 -5.51 -2.61
CA LYS A 99 11.37 -5.76 -3.52
C LYS A 99 11.42 -7.17 -4.10
N GLN A 100 12.59 -7.66 -4.50
CA GLN A 100 12.76 -9.02 -4.99
C GLN A 100 12.39 -10.06 -3.91
N ILE A 101 12.91 -9.92 -2.69
CA ILE A 101 12.58 -10.81 -1.56
C ILE A 101 11.09 -10.76 -1.26
N PHE A 102 10.50 -9.56 -1.27
CA PHE A 102 9.09 -9.35 -1.03
C PHE A 102 8.22 -10.07 -2.08
N LEU A 103 8.55 -9.96 -3.36
CA LEU A 103 7.81 -10.64 -4.44
C LEU A 103 7.94 -12.17 -4.35
N GLN A 104 9.12 -12.67 -3.97
CA GLN A 104 9.33 -14.12 -3.73
C GLN A 104 8.53 -14.63 -2.52
N ALA A 105 8.40 -13.82 -1.46
CA ALA A 105 7.55 -14.17 -0.33
C ALA A 105 6.06 -14.14 -0.72
N LEU A 106 5.65 -13.13 -1.50
CA LEU A 106 4.27 -12.99 -1.98
C LEU A 106 3.83 -14.18 -2.82
N SER A 107 4.72 -14.74 -3.66
CA SER A 107 4.40 -15.91 -4.49
C SER A 107 4.13 -17.19 -3.70
N GLN A 108 4.38 -17.22 -2.38
CA GLN A 108 4.01 -18.35 -1.52
C GLN A 108 2.53 -18.31 -1.11
N PHE A 109 1.85 -17.19 -1.34
CA PHE A 109 0.44 -16.97 -1.03
C PHE A 109 -0.43 -16.84 -2.29
N SER A 110 0.15 -17.02 -3.47
CA SER A 110 -0.52 -16.95 -4.78
C SER A 110 -0.84 -18.33 -5.31
#